data_AF-A0A7W1RUR3-F1
#
_entry.id   AF-A0A7W1RUR3-F1
#
_cell.length_a   1.000
_cell.length_b   1.000
_cell.length_c   1.000
_cell.angle_alpha   90.00
_cell.angle_beta   90.00
_cell.angle_gamma   90.00
#
_symmetry.space_group_name_H-M   'P 1'
#
loop_
_entity.id
_entity.type
_entity.pdbx_description
1 polymer ?
#
loop_
_entity_poly.entity_id
_entity_poly.type
_entity_poly.pdbx_seq_one_letter_code
_entity_poly.pdbx_strand_id
1 'polypeptide(L)'
;MAECFWPGVTFPQVAAAGESVRQSARASSSEGRLARYIGSILIPTDEIALCLFEATSIEIASEVNQRAGIPSERILEVVRLDPR
;
A
#
# COMPACT_ATOMS: atom_id res chain seq x y z
N MET A 1 -3.38 -1.41 -5.69
CA MET A 1 -2.94 -0.08 -5.20
C MET A 1 -4.01 0.46 -4.27
N ALA A 2 -3.62 0.99 -3.11
CA ALA A 2 -4.50 1.76 -2.26
C ALA A 2 -4.33 3.26 -2.55
N GLU A 3 -5.43 3.94 -2.84
CA GLU A 3 -5.49 5.39 -2.95
C GLU A 3 -5.95 5.94 -1.60
N CYS A 4 -5.09 6.77 -0.99
CA CYS A 4 -5.23 7.22 0.39
C CYS A 4 -5.18 8.75 0.43
N PHE A 5 -6.30 9.40 0.67
CA PHE A 5 -6.44 10.76 1.10
C PHE A 5 -6.01 10.82 2.56
N TRP A 6 -4.81 11.35 2.78
CA TRP A 6 -4.13 11.33 4.06
C TRP A 6 -3.63 12.74 4.41
N PRO A 7 -4.53 13.62 4.87
CA PRO A 7 -4.19 15.00 5.21
C PRO A 7 -3.04 15.13 6.20
N GLY A 8 -2.12 16.04 5.90
CA GLY A 8 -0.94 16.30 6.72
C GLY A 8 0.05 15.13 6.86
N VAL A 9 -0.08 14.05 6.07
CA VAL A 9 0.87 12.93 6.12
C VAL A 9 2.25 13.37 5.63
N THR A 10 3.27 12.93 6.33
CA THR A 10 4.67 13.24 6.01
C THR A 10 5.35 12.04 5.33
N PHE A 11 6.43 12.31 4.59
CA PHE A 11 7.25 11.25 3.99
C PHE A 11 7.67 10.16 5.01
N PRO A 12 8.17 10.48 6.22
CA PRO A 12 8.51 9.47 7.21
C PRO A 12 7.31 8.61 7.65
N GLN A 13 6.12 9.18 7.76
CA GLN A 13 4.91 8.43 8.13
C GLN A 13 4.50 7.46 7.02
N VAL A 14 4.56 7.87 5.75
CA VAL A 14 4.31 6.97 4.61
C VAL A 14 5.36 5.86 4.53
N ALA A 15 6.64 6.18 4.77
CA ALA A 15 7.71 5.20 4.79
C ALA A 15 7.53 4.17 5.93
N ALA A 16 7.15 4.63 7.13
CA ALA A 16 6.86 3.78 8.28
C ALA A 16 5.64 2.88 8.04
N ALA A 17 4.58 3.41 7.42
CA ALA A 17 3.40 2.63 7.04
C ALA A 17 3.77 1.48 6.08
N GLY A 18 4.60 1.76 5.07
CA GLY A 18 5.11 0.75 4.16
C GLY A 18 5.95 -0.34 4.84
N GLU A 19 6.73 0.02 5.86
CA GLU A 19 7.47 -0.95 6.66
C GLU A 19 6.54 -1.82 7.52
N SER A 20 5.50 -1.22 8.13
CA SER A 20 4.48 -1.95 8.89
C SER A 20 3.76 -2.99 8.02
N VAL A 21 3.43 -2.64 6.77
CA VAL A 21 2.87 -3.60 5.80
C VAL A 21 3.83 -4.76 5.57
N ARG A 22 5.12 -4.48 5.31
CA ARG A 22 6.14 -5.51 5.07
C ARG A 22 6.27 -6.47 6.25
N GLN A 23 6.20 -5.95 7.48
CA GLN A 23 6.29 -6.75 8.70
C GLN A 23 5.03 -7.60 8.91
N SER A 24 3.84 -7.02 8.70
CA SER A 24 2.57 -7.73 8.80
C SER A 24 2.47 -8.88 7.80
N ALA A 25 2.87 -8.64 6.56
CA ALA A 25 2.92 -9.66 5.51
C ALA A 25 3.91 -10.78 5.83
N ARG A 26 5.05 -10.49 6.48
CA ARG A 26 6.01 -11.52 6.91
C ARG A 26 5.53 -12.36 8.08
N ALA A 27 4.82 -11.77 9.03
CA ALA A 27 4.31 -12.46 10.21
C ALA A 27 3.24 -13.52 9.87
N SER A 28 2.53 -13.32 8.76
CA SER A 28 1.53 -14.23 8.22
C SER A 28 2.11 -14.93 6.99
N SER A 29 2.78 -16.07 7.17
CA SER A 29 3.56 -16.74 6.11
C SER A 29 2.74 -17.16 4.88
N SER A 30 1.43 -17.34 5.04
CA SER A 30 0.50 -17.52 3.92
C SER A 30 0.30 -16.21 3.15
N GLU A 31 -0.01 -15.12 3.84
CA GLU A 31 -0.29 -13.80 3.24
C GLU A 31 0.93 -13.10 2.67
N GLY A 32 2.12 -13.28 3.25
CA GLY A 32 3.37 -12.77 2.67
C GLY A 32 3.71 -13.38 1.31
N ARG A 33 3.09 -14.52 0.96
CA ARG A 33 3.13 -15.06 -0.41
C ARG A 33 1.98 -14.56 -1.28
N LEU A 34 0.89 -14.08 -0.69
CA LEU A 34 -0.30 -13.62 -1.40
C LEU A 34 -0.28 -12.11 -1.66
N ALA A 35 0.48 -11.33 -0.89
CA ALA A 35 0.71 -9.91 -1.10
C ALA A 35 2.09 -9.43 -0.65
N ARG A 36 2.64 -8.49 -1.42
CA ARG A 36 3.95 -7.87 -1.20
C ARG A 36 3.83 -6.37 -1.41
N TYR A 37 4.29 -5.60 -0.44
CA TYR A 37 4.41 -4.15 -0.57
C TYR A 37 5.57 -3.77 -1.50
N ILE A 38 5.28 -2.94 -2.50
CA ILE A 38 6.24 -2.54 -3.55
C ILE A 38 6.82 -1.16 -3.24
N GLY A 39 6.02 -0.27 -2.65
CA GLY A 39 6.42 1.11 -2.36
C GLY A 39 5.21 2.03 -2.30
N SER A 40 5.46 3.33 -2.22
CA SER A 40 4.41 4.35 -2.31
C SER A 40 4.85 5.56 -3.12
N ILE A 41 3.85 6.26 -3.66
CA ILE A 41 3.99 7.60 -4.22
C ILE A 41 3.24 8.55 -3.28
N LEU A 42 3.93 9.56 -2.76
CA LEU A 42 3.31 10.63 -1.98
C LEU A 42 3.13 11.85 -2.88
N ILE A 43 1.92 12.41 -2.88
CA ILE A 43 1.53 13.62 -3.61
C ILE A 43 1.12 14.66 -2.54
N PRO A 44 2.07 15.41 -1.96
CA PRO A 44 1.78 16.28 -0.82
C PRO A 44 0.76 17.37 -1.13
N THR A 45 0.77 17.90 -2.35
CA THR A 45 -0.14 18.98 -2.80
C THR A 45 -1.60 18.56 -2.76
N ASP A 46 -1.88 17.28 -3.03
CA ASP A 46 -3.24 16.74 -3.09
C ASP A 46 -3.60 15.99 -1.81
N GLU A 47 -2.65 15.92 -0.87
CA GLU A 47 -2.75 15.10 0.35
C GLU A 47 -3.05 13.63 0.05
N ILE A 48 -2.49 13.10 -1.05
CA ILE A 48 -2.71 11.72 -1.50
C ILE A 48 -1.43 10.90 -1.32
N ALA A 49 -1.57 9.69 -0.76
CA ALA A 49 -0.58 8.63 -0.84
C ALA A 49 -1.13 7.45 -1.66
N LEU A 50 -0.37 7.02 -2.67
CA LEU A 50 -0.66 5.82 -3.45
C LEU A 50 0.23 4.69 -2.96
N CYS A 51 -0.34 3.73 -2.25
CA CYS A 51 0.39 2.57 -1.73
C CYS A 51 0.30 1.40 -2.72
N LEU A 52 1.46 0.90 -3.15
CA LEU A 52 1.60 -0.12 -4.19
C LEU A 52 1.83 -1.49 -3.55
N PHE A 53 1.00 -2.44 -3.96
CA PHE A 53 1.06 -3.83 -3.52
C PHE A 53 0.98 -4.70 -4.76
N GLU A 54 1.80 -5.74 -4.81
CA GLU A 54 1.60 -6.89 -5.68
C GLU A 54 0.81 -7.91 -4.88
N ALA A 55 -0.35 -8.34 -5.36
CA ALA A 55 -1.21 -9.27 -4.66
C ALA A 55 -1.88 -10.24 -5.64
N THR A 56 -2.26 -11.42 -5.16
CA THR A 56 -2.97 -12.43 -5.98
C THR A 56 -4.41 -12.05 -6.27
N SER A 57 -5.00 -11.14 -5.49
CA SER A 57 -6.33 -10.58 -5.72
C SER A 57 -6.51 -9.23 -5.00
N ILE A 58 -7.59 -8.52 -5.34
CA ILE A 58 -7.93 -7.23 -4.72
C ILE A 58 -8.34 -7.39 -3.26
N GLU A 59 -8.96 -8.52 -2.90
CA GLU A 59 -9.37 -8.86 -1.54
C GLU A 59 -8.15 -8.99 -0.63
N ILE A 60 -7.12 -9.70 -1.09
CA ILE A 60 -5.86 -9.84 -0.33
C ILE A 60 -5.18 -8.48 -0.16
N ALA A 61 -5.15 -7.64 -1.20
CA ALA A 61 -4.60 -6.29 -1.08
C ALA A 61 -5.38 -5.44 -0.07
N SER A 62 -6.71 -5.56 -0.04
CA SER A 62 -7.59 -4.88 0.92
C SER A 62 -7.33 -5.33 2.36
N GLU A 63 -7.25 -6.64 2.60
CA GLU A 63 -6.96 -7.18 3.92
C GLU A 63 -5.60 -6.72 4.47
N VAL A 64 -4.57 -6.77 3.63
CA VAL A 64 -3.22 -6.32 4.03
C VAL A 64 -3.20 -4.82 4.32
N ASN A 65 -3.87 -4.01 3.49
CA ASN A 65 -3.99 -2.57 3.72
C ASN A 65 -4.71 -2.26 5.04
N GLN A 66 -5.82 -2.94 5.31
CA GLN A 66 -6.61 -2.76 6.54
C GLN A 66 -5.81 -3.16 7.79
N ARG A 67 -5.10 -4.30 7.76
CA ARG A 67 -4.27 -4.76 8.89
C ARG A 67 -3.09 -3.82 9.17
N ALA A 68 -2.55 -3.20 8.14
CA ALA A 68 -1.49 -2.21 8.29
C ALA A 68 -1.99 -0.85 8.82
N GLY A 69 -3.31 -0.66 8.95
CA GLY A 69 -3.89 0.59 9.43
C GLY A 69 -3.73 1.75 8.44
N ILE A 70 -3.52 1.45 7.15
CA ILE A 70 -3.39 2.48 6.11
C ILE A 70 -4.81 2.91 5.72
N PRO A 71 -5.17 4.21 5.86
CA PRO A 71 -6.44 4.71 5.37
C PRO A 71 -6.50 4.52 3.85
N SER A 72 -7.66 4.17 3.30
CA SER A 72 -7.81 4.06 1.85
C SER A 72 -9.27 4.26 1.45
N GLU A 73 -9.49 5.10 0.45
CA GLU A 73 -10.85 5.37 -0.04
C GLU A 73 -11.23 4.35 -1.10
N ARG A 74 -10.21 3.78 -1.75
CA ARG A 74 -10.37 2.68 -2.69
C ARG A 74 -9.09 1.85 -2.80
N ILE A 75 -9.30 0.57 -3.07
CA ILE A 75 -8.28 -0.35 -3.57
C ILE A 75 -8.59 -0.59 -5.05
N LEU A 76 -7.59 -0.47 -5.92
CA LEU A 76 -7.72 -0.63 -7.36
C LEU A 76 -6.62 -1.53 -7.92
N GLU A 77 -6.93 -2.30 -8.96
CA GLU A 77 -5.91 -2.91 -9.80
C GLU A 77 -5.23 -1.83 -10.66
N VAL A 78 -3.91 -1.89 -10.77
CA VAL A 78 -3.12 -0.96 -11.59
C VAL A 78 -2.07 -1.73 -12.36
N VAL A 79 -1.81 -1.28 -13.58
CA VAL A 79 -0.74 -1.80 -14.43
C VAL A 79 0.33 -0.72 -14.57
N ARG A 80 1.55 -1.03 -14.11
CA ARG A 80 2.71 -0.16 -14.30
C ARG A 80 3.31 -0.42 -15.68
N LEU A 81 3.41 0.62 -16.49
CA LEU A 81 4.06 0.58 -17.80
C LEU A 81 5.35 1.41 -17.70
N ASP A 82 6.52 0.75 -17.70
CA ASP A 82 7.81 1.44 -17.76
C ASP A 82 8.21 1.66 -19.23
N PRO A 83 8.69 2.86 -19.62
CA PRO A 83 9.21 3.09 -20.97
C PRO A 83 10.42 2.18 -21.23
N ARG A 84 10.48 1.57 -22.42
CA ARG A 84 11.56 0.68 -22.85
C ARG A 84 12.84 1.45 -23.17
#